data_AF-A0AA51QBG1-F1
#
_entry.id   AF-A0AA51QBG1-F1
#
_cell.length_a   1.000
_cell.length_b   1.000
_cell.length_c   1.000
_cell.angle_alpha   90.00
_cell.angle_beta   90.00
_cell.angle_gamma   90.00
#
_symmetry.space_group_name_H-M   'P 1'
#
loop_
_entity.id
_entity.type
_entity.pdbx_description
1 polymer ?
#
loop_
_entity_poly.entity_id
_entity_poly.type
_entity_poly.pdbx_seq_one_letter_code
_entity_poly.pdbx_strand_id
1 'polypeptide(L)'
;MSRTFTDYLNKTAITLPDTFIDVKTGDSHLVSSKIQDQIEYHANNNTLIHLVLSALNNYLHPRSFNGVNEEILFELSEIKNMIQTGTFIKNNSPFLPRSNPQKGSAELDLKDLEEVLDAFGG
;
A
#
# COMPACT_ATOMS: atom_id res chain seq x y z
N MET A 1 -7.96 -28.90 18.26
CA MET A 1 -9.41 -29.09 18.52
C MET A 1 -10.12 -27.85 18.03
N SER A 2 -11.16 -27.95 17.20
CA SER A 2 -11.88 -26.77 16.70
C SER A 2 -12.65 -26.06 17.83
N ARG A 3 -12.59 -24.73 17.89
CA ARG A 3 -13.35 -23.91 18.85
C ARG A 3 -14.51 -23.21 18.13
N THR A 4 -15.70 -23.24 18.69
CA THR A 4 -16.88 -22.58 18.12
C THR A 4 -17.25 -21.36 18.95
N PHE A 5 -17.30 -20.20 18.29
CA PHE A 5 -17.71 -18.92 18.86
C PHE A 5 -19.08 -18.55 18.33
N THR A 6 -20.00 -18.18 19.22
CA THR A 6 -21.39 -17.89 18.86
C THR A 6 -21.78 -16.51 19.35
N ASP A 7 -22.21 -15.67 18.42
CA ASP A 7 -22.95 -14.44 18.66
C ASP A 7 -24.44 -14.78 18.62
N TYR A 8 -25.06 -14.82 19.81
CA TYR A 8 -26.46 -15.22 19.97
C TYR A 8 -27.45 -14.16 19.48
N LEU A 9 -27.06 -12.89 19.50
CA LEU A 9 -27.95 -11.79 19.12
C LEU A 9 -28.09 -11.71 17.60
N ASN A 10 -26.96 -11.84 16.88
CA ASN A 10 -26.95 -11.84 15.42
C ASN A 10 -27.02 -13.25 14.82
N LYS A 11 -27.24 -14.29 15.65
CA LYS A 11 -27.32 -15.70 15.26
C LYS A 11 -26.15 -16.13 14.36
N THR A 12 -24.95 -15.64 14.65
CA THR A 12 -23.74 -15.90 13.88
C THR A 12 -22.85 -16.85 14.66
N ALA A 13 -22.46 -17.98 14.05
CA ALA A 13 -21.55 -18.94 14.67
C ALA A 13 -20.34 -19.16 13.76
N ILE A 14 -19.14 -19.05 14.33
CA ILE A 14 -17.88 -19.28 13.62
C ILE A 14 -17.15 -20.43 14.32
N THR A 15 -16.82 -21.47 13.57
CA THR A 15 -15.96 -22.55 14.04
C THR A 15 -14.56 -22.36 13.49
N LEU A 16 -13.60 -22.23 14.40
CA LEU A 16 -12.21 -21.94 14.08
C LEU A 16 -11.38 -23.23 14.20
N PRO A 17 -10.74 -23.68 13.10
CA PRO A 17 -9.78 -24.77 13.15
C PRO A 17 -8.44 -24.31 13.76
N ASP A 18 -7.55 -25.26 14.09
CA ASP A 18 -6.19 -24.92 14.57
C ASP A 18 -5.30 -24.39 13.43
N THR A 19 -5.62 -24.78 12.18
CA THR A 19 -4.90 -24.38 10.97
C THR A 19 -5.88 -23.94 9.88
N PHE A 20 -5.46 -23.01 9.03
CA PHE A 20 -6.19 -22.57 7.86
C PHE A 20 -5.29 -22.59 6.63
N ILE A 21 -5.88 -22.69 5.44
CA ILE A 21 -5.15 -22.70 4.18
C ILE A 21 -5.15 -21.28 3.63
N ASP A 22 -3.98 -20.73 3.30
CA ASP A 22 -3.90 -19.54 2.46
C ASP A 22 -4.30 -19.92 1.04
N VAL A 23 -5.44 -19.38 0.59
CA VAL A 23 -6.02 -19.69 -0.73
C VAL A 23 -5.09 -19.25 -1.89
N LYS A 24 -4.19 -18.28 -1.67
CA LYS A 24 -3.27 -17.78 -2.70
C LYS A 24 -2.04 -18.65 -2.86
N THR A 25 -1.47 -19.13 -1.75
CA THR A 25 -0.21 -19.92 -1.77
C THR A 25 -0.46 -21.43 -1.68
N GLY A 26 -1.61 -21.85 -1.14
CA GLY A 26 -1.93 -23.24 -0.84
C GLY A 26 -1.32 -23.73 0.49
N ASP A 27 -0.60 -22.87 1.21
CA ASP A 27 0.09 -23.24 2.44
C ASP A 27 -0.86 -23.31 3.64
N SER A 28 -0.59 -24.25 4.54
CA SER A 28 -1.31 -24.36 5.81
C SER A 28 -0.63 -23.53 6.89
N HIS A 29 -1.36 -22.59 7.45
CA HIS A 29 -0.91 -21.71 8.52
C HIS A 29 -1.64 -22.03 9.82
N LEU A 30 -0.90 -21.96 10.94
CA LEU A 30 -1.49 -22.03 12.27
C LEU A 30 -2.31 -20.76 12.54
N VAL A 31 -3.49 -20.94 13.13
CA VAL A 31 -4.31 -19.82 13.57
C VAL A 31 -3.64 -19.16 14.77
N SER A 32 -3.19 -17.91 14.59
CA SER A 32 -2.55 -17.15 15.65
C SER A 32 -3.49 -16.93 16.84
N SER A 33 -2.94 -16.87 18.06
CA SER A 33 -3.71 -16.57 19.28
C SER A 33 -4.45 -15.24 19.17
N LYS A 34 -3.83 -14.23 18.55
CA LYS A 34 -4.44 -12.91 18.33
C LYS A 34 -5.74 -12.98 17.52
N ILE A 35 -5.86 -13.90 16.56
CA ILE A 35 -7.11 -14.10 15.81
C ILE A 35 -8.18 -14.67 16.74
N GLN A 36 -7.82 -15.61 17.62
CA GLN A 36 -8.75 -16.20 18.58
C GLN A 36 -9.28 -15.14 19.56
N ASP A 37 -8.40 -14.30 20.09
CA ASP A 37 -8.75 -13.23 21.04
C ASP A 37 -9.72 -12.21 20.41
N GLN A 38 -9.51 -11.86 19.14
CA GLN A 38 -10.40 -10.94 18.42
C GLN A 38 -11.77 -11.56 18.16
N ILE A 39 -11.81 -12.82 17.75
CA ILE A 39 -13.08 -13.53 17.53
C ILE A 39 -13.86 -13.64 18.84
N GLU A 40 -13.20 -13.95 19.96
CA GLU A 40 -13.81 -14.01 21.29
C GLU A 40 -14.36 -12.65 21.71
N TYR A 41 -13.58 -11.57 21.55
CA TYR A 41 -14.02 -10.21 21.82
C TYR A 41 -15.28 -9.84 21.02
N HIS A 42 -15.30 -10.13 19.73
CA HIS A 42 -16.44 -9.78 18.88
C HIS A 42 -17.68 -10.68 19.10
N ALA A 43 -17.48 -11.94 19.50
CA ALA A 43 -18.57 -12.82 19.93
C ALA A 43 -19.23 -12.30 21.22
N ASN A 44 -18.43 -11.90 22.21
CA ASN A 44 -18.93 -11.36 23.48
C ASN A 44 -19.64 -10.01 23.32
N ASN A 45 -19.23 -9.20 22.34
CA ASN A 45 -19.81 -7.89 22.07
C ASN A 45 -20.95 -7.91 21.04
N ASN A 46 -21.41 -9.08 20.59
CA ASN A 46 -22.41 -9.21 19.53
C ASN A 46 -22.04 -8.43 18.25
N THR A 47 -20.77 -8.43 17.87
CA THR A 47 -20.25 -7.77 16.67
C THR A 47 -19.52 -8.73 15.74
N LEU A 48 -19.75 -10.03 15.92
CA LEU A 48 -19.05 -11.08 15.18
C LEU A 48 -19.33 -11.00 13.67
N ILE A 49 -20.59 -10.72 13.30
CA ILE A 49 -20.98 -10.52 11.90
C ILE A 49 -20.29 -9.30 11.28
N HIS A 50 -20.11 -8.22 12.04
CA HIS A 50 -19.45 -7.01 11.55
C HIS A 50 -17.96 -7.25 11.29
N LEU A 51 -17.30 -8.05 12.13
CA LEU A 51 -15.92 -8.49 11.90
C LEU A 51 -15.80 -9.25 10.58
N VAL A 52 -16.68 -10.23 10.34
CA VAL A 52 -16.66 -11.04 9.11
C VAL A 52 -16.90 -10.19 7.87
N LEU A 53 -17.92 -9.33 7.88
CA LEU A 53 -18.23 -8.46 6.76
C LEU A 53 -17.09 -7.46 6.49
N SER A 54 -16.47 -6.91 7.54
CA SER A 54 -15.32 -6.00 7.40
C SER A 54 -14.11 -6.72 6.82
N ALA A 55 -13.83 -7.96 7.26
CA ALA A 55 -12.75 -8.78 6.74
C ALA A 55 -12.97 -9.13 5.27
N LEU A 56 -14.18 -9.54 4.89
CA LEU A 56 -14.56 -9.81 3.49
C LEU A 56 -14.44 -8.56 2.63
N ASN A 57 -14.90 -7.41 3.14
CA ASN A 57 -14.80 -6.16 2.41
C ASN A 57 -13.34 -5.78 2.14
N ASN A 58 -12.45 -5.91 3.13
CA ASN A 58 -11.02 -5.65 2.94
C ASN A 58 -10.35 -6.69 2.04
N TYR A 59 -10.82 -7.95 2.05
CA TYR A 59 -10.30 -9.01 1.19
C TYR A 59 -10.65 -8.78 -0.28
N LEU A 60 -11.89 -8.37 -0.56
CA LEU A 60 -12.40 -8.12 -1.92
C LEU A 60 -11.98 -6.75 -2.46
N HIS A 61 -11.83 -5.76 -1.57
CA HIS A 61 -11.39 -4.42 -1.89
C HIS A 61 -10.10 -4.15 -1.14
N PRO A 62 -8.97 -4.75 -1.57
CA PRO A 62 -7.68 -4.43 -0.97
C PRO A 62 -7.49 -2.92 -1.11
N ARG A 63 -7.44 -2.21 0.02
CA ARG A 63 -7.05 -0.80 0.00
C ARG A 63 -5.68 -0.77 -0.63
N SER A 64 -5.56 -0.19 -1.81
CA SER A 64 -4.26 0.03 -2.37
C SER A 64 -3.55 0.97 -1.40
N PHE A 65 -2.43 0.52 -0.84
CA PHE A 65 -1.52 1.40 -0.11
C PHE A 65 -0.82 2.37 -1.08
N ASN A 66 -1.53 2.80 -2.14
CA ASN A 66 -1.02 3.71 -3.15
C ASN A 66 -0.71 5.07 -2.54
N GLY A 67 -1.32 5.46 -1.41
CA GLY A 67 -1.01 6.74 -0.77
C GLY A 67 0.47 6.86 -0.34
N VAL A 68 1.07 5.81 0.21
CA VAL A 68 2.48 5.83 0.63
C VAL A 68 3.41 5.81 -0.58
N ASN A 69 3.09 5.00 -1.59
CA ASN A 69 3.90 4.93 -2.79
C ASN A 69 3.78 6.19 -3.65
N GLU A 70 2.61 6.82 -3.72
CA GLU A 70 2.38 8.08 -4.41
C GLU A 70 3.10 9.24 -3.71
N GLU A 71 3.12 9.27 -2.38
CA GLU A 71 3.88 10.25 -1.59
C GLU A 71 5.39 10.08 -1.78
N ILE A 72 5.90 8.83 -1.74
CA ILE A 72 7.31 8.53 -2.05
C ILE A 72 7.66 8.91 -3.49
N LEU A 73 6.80 8.60 -4.46
CA LEU A 73 7.03 8.97 -5.87
C LEU A 73 7.00 10.48 -6.07
N PHE A 74 6.14 11.20 -5.34
CA PHE A 74 6.10 12.65 -5.33
C PHE A 74 7.40 13.23 -4.77
N GLU A 75 7.85 12.77 -3.60
CA GLU A 75 9.12 13.21 -2.99
C GLU A 75 10.32 12.94 -3.89
N LEU A 76 10.39 11.75 -4.52
CA LEU A 76 11.42 11.41 -5.49
C LEU A 76 11.39 12.32 -6.73
N SER A 77 10.20 12.74 -7.17
CA SER A 77 10.05 13.68 -8.28
C SER A 77 10.53 15.09 -7.91
N GLU A 78 10.33 15.53 -6.66
CA GLU A 78 10.85 16.80 -6.16
C GLU A 78 12.38 16.78 -6.07
N ILE A 79 12.97 15.70 -5.56
CA ILE A 79 14.43 15.53 -5.51
C ILE A 79 15.03 15.57 -6.92
N LYS A 80 14.41 14.89 -7.90
CA LYS A 80 14.82 14.96 -9.31
C LYS A 80 14.82 16.40 -9.83
N ASN A 81 13.77 17.16 -9.55
CA ASN A 81 13.68 18.57 -9.97
C ASN A 81 14.76 19.44 -9.32
N MET A 82 15.08 19.22 -8.03
CA MET A 82 16.14 19.95 -7.33
C MET A 82 17.53 19.64 -7.90
N ILE A 83 17.80 18.40 -8.27
CA ILE A 83 19.07 18.00 -8.89
C ILE A 83 19.20 18.61 -10.29
N GLN A 84 18.15 18.54 -11.10
CA GLN A 84 18.14 19.09 -12.47
C GLN A 84 18.26 20.62 -12.48
N THR A 85 17.68 21.32 -11.50
CA THR A 85 17.80 22.77 -11.37
C THR A 85 19.14 23.20 -10.74
N GLY A 86 19.79 22.33 -9.95
CA GLY A 86 21.10 22.58 -9.34
C GLY A 86 22.30 22.45 -10.30
N THR A 87 22.16 21.76 -11.44
CA THR A 87 23.27 21.54 -12.39
C THR A 87 23.44 22.62 -13.48
N PHE A 88 22.61 23.67 -13.50
CA PHE A 88 22.75 24.79 -14.44
C PHE A 88 23.32 26.06 -13.79
N ILE A 89 24.53 25.98 -13.23
CA ILE A 89 25.41 27.16 -13.20
C ILE A 89 26.18 27.18 -14.51
N LYS A 90 25.45 27.43 -15.60
CA LYS A 90 26.06 27.82 -16.88
C LYS A 90 26.16 29.33 -16.85
N ASN A 91 27.37 29.82 -16.63
CA ASN A 91 27.76 31.20 -16.93
C ASN A 91 27.09 31.66 -18.22
N ASN A 92 26.21 32.67 -18.15
CA ASN A 92 26.14 33.79 -19.08
C ASN A 92 25.00 34.77 -18.73
N SER A 93 25.43 36.02 -18.49
CA SER A 93 24.83 37.32 -18.84
C SER A 93 23.35 37.64 -18.49
N PRO A 94 23.07 38.84 -17.95
CA PRO A 94 21.71 39.32 -17.73
C PRO A 94 21.06 39.69 -19.07
N PHE A 95 19.74 39.47 -19.22
CA PHE A 95 18.77 40.42 -19.79
C PHE A 95 17.37 39.76 -19.99
N LEU A 96 16.38 40.40 -19.36
CA LEU A 96 14.95 40.55 -19.72
C LEU A 96 13.88 39.45 -19.40
N PRO A 97 12.61 39.86 -19.18
CA PRO A 97 11.61 39.10 -18.44
C PRO A 97 10.49 38.46 -19.28
N ARG A 98 9.82 37.49 -18.65
CA ARG A 98 8.41 37.06 -18.83
C ARG A 98 8.05 36.22 -20.07
N SER A 99 7.73 34.94 -19.84
CA SER A 99 6.49 34.27 -20.29
C SER A 99 6.44 32.79 -19.85
N ASN A 100 5.25 32.31 -19.52
CA ASN A 100 4.92 30.93 -19.13
C ASN A 100 5.39 29.87 -20.14
N PRO A 101 5.59 28.62 -19.68
CA PRO A 101 5.09 27.44 -20.43
C PRO A 101 4.36 26.47 -19.48
N GLN A 102 3.05 26.24 -19.68
CA GLN A 102 2.48 25.13 -20.46
C GLN A 102 2.94 23.73 -20.06
N LYS A 103 1.95 22.94 -19.61
CA LYS A 103 1.94 21.47 -19.50
C LYS A 103 2.67 20.81 -20.67
N GLY A 104 3.66 19.99 -20.37
CA GLY A 104 4.18 18.95 -21.25
C GLY A 104 4.34 17.68 -20.43
N SER A 105 3.59 16.64 -20.77
CA SER A 105 3.82 15.28 -20.27
C SER A 105 5.19 14.83 -20.74
N ALA A 106 6.18 14.86 -19.84
CA ALA A 106 7.46 14.22 -20.09
C ALA A 106 7.26 12.71 -19.91
N GLU A 107 6.94 12.05 -21.02
CA GLU A 107 7.04 10.61 -21.19
C GLU A 107 8.50 10.22 -20.93
N LEU A 108 8.75 9.55 -19.81
CA LEU A 108 10.09 9.12 -19.40
C LEU A 108 10.45 7.87 -20.20
N ASP A 109 11.46 7.96 -21.06
CA ASP A 109 11.98 6.85 -21.84
C ASP A 109 12.79 5.91 -20.93
N LEU A 110 12.64 4.60 -21.10
CA LEU A 110 13.34 3.58 -20.30
C LEU A 110 14.87 3.74 -20.39
N LYS A 111 15.34 4.38 -21.45
CA LYS A 111 16.74 4.71 -21.70
C LYS A 111 17.31 5.74 -20.72
N ASP A 112 16.48 6.67 -20.27
CA ASP A 112 16.89 7.67 -19.27
C ASP A 112 17.07 7.03 -17.89
N LEU A 113 16.35 5.93 -17.61
CA LEU A 113 16.48 5.17 -16.36
C LEU A 113 17.82 4.42 -16.31
N GLU A 114 18.25 3.86 -17.43
CA GLU A 114 19.51 3.13 -17.57
C GLU A 114 20.72 4.06 -17.33
N GLU A 115 20.70 5.25 -17.91
CA GLU A 115 21.78 6.25 -17.75
C GLU A 115 21.90 6.76 -16.30
N VAL A 116 20.78 6.91 -15.59
CA VAL A 116 20.78 7.27 -14.17
C VAL A 116 21.36 6.13 -13.32
N LEU A 117 20.99 4.88 -13.59
CA LEU A 117 21.49 3.74 -12.82
C LEU A 117 23.00 3.53 -13.01
N ASP A 118 23.52 3.74 -14.23
CA ASP A 118 24.96 3.68 -14.51
C ASP A 118 25.74 4.79 -13.79
N ALA A 119 25.15 5.98 -13.64
CA ALA A 119 25.80 7.10 -12.95
C ALA A 119 25.97 6.87 -11.43
N PHE A 120 25.18 5.98 -10.82
CA PHE A 120 25.30 5.60 -9.40
C PHE A 120 26.07 4.28 -9.20
N GLY A 121 26.34 3.53 -10.26
CA GLY A 121 26.88 2.17 -10.23
C GLY A 121 28.30 2.03 -10.77
N GLY A 122 29.20 2.94 -10.38
CA GLY A 122 30.65 2.75 -10.49
C GLY A 122 31.25 2.13 -9.23
#